data_AF-A0AAI9C745-F1
#
_entry.id   AF-A0AAI9C745-F1
#
_cell.length_a   1.000
_cell.length_b   1.000
_cell.length_c   1.000
_cell.angle_alpha   90.00
_cell.angle_beta   90.00
_cell.angle_gamma   90.00
#
_symmetry.space_group_name_H-M   'P 1'
#
loop_
_entity.id
_entity.type
_entity.pdbx_description
1 polymer ?
#
loop_
_entity_poly.entity_id
_entity_poly.type
_entity_poly.pdbx_seq_one_letter_code
_entity_poly.pdbx_strand_id
1 'polypeptide(L)'
;MNIKDEMLSIILTLNKRKRHSVPKYARPTILGLFGGVCAYCGDVINAEKKNAWGVTHAIPVALGGEVSMDNWIPSCIPCIQKFGNSDCLSALTTNTTRMDPTWQSKLERIRDKGLLRSRNHLTHLSPKTDMEHVQKAIAARWTQERCTVFVTVLPTHVVLALTARSGSPQRVGEMSSLLLFGFKAQRSDVTGPYAATATKAGLNLFVVPRSRLIDVTMALTEENCWLREVRVSITPNHEDRSVWRSFWFRSYVTLKSNWTRRVYGEVQAPWYVRNSLSMTPGAVRRRRHYLKKKASVLEGMQYDSHVRDLRVAAGQPVENWDDRVKRLEHELNLQIKLS
;
A
#
# COMPACT_ATOMS: atom_id res chain seq x y z
N MET A 1 -9.03 -24.03 14.94
CA MET A 1 -9.64 -23.25 13.84
C MET A 1 -8.61 -23.13 12.73
N ASN A 2 -8.96 -23.42 11.47
CA ASN A 2 -8.04 -23.30 10.35
C ASN A 2 -7.67 -21.82 10.13
N ILE A 3 -6.37 -21.51 10.04
CA ILE A 3 -5.86 -20.13 9.88
C ILE A 3 -6.38 -19.48 8.60
N LYS A 4 -6.55 -20.28 7.53
CA LYS A 4 -7.12 -19.82 6.28
C LYS A 4 -8.56 -19.36 6.48
N ASP A 5 -9.36 -20.13 7.23
CA ASP A 5 -10.76 -19.79 7.54
C ASP A 5 -10.87 -18.55 8.44
N GLU A 6 -9.96 -18.41 9.41
CA GLU A 6 -9.83 -17.20 10.23
C GLU A 6 -9.55 -15.96 9.37
N MET A 7 -8.53 -16.04 8.51
CA MET A 7 -8.15 -14.98 7.59
C MET A 7 -9.32 -14.57 6.67
N LEU A 8 -9.99 -15.56 6.06
CA LEU A 8 -11.11 -15.34 5.15
C LEU A 8 -12.27 -14.66 5.86
N SER A 9 -12.62 -15.11 7.06
CA SER A 9 -13.69 -14.52 7.88
C SER A 9 -13.42 -13.03 8.17
N ILE A 10 -12.17 -12.70 8.54
CA ILE A 10 -11.77 -11.33 8.82
C ILE A 10 -11.81 -10.48 7.54
N ILE A 11 -11.21 -10.95 6.44
CA ILE A 11 -11.24 -10.22 5.15
C ILE A 11 -12.68 -9.93 4.73
N LEU A 12 -13.55 -10.95 4.76
CA LEU A 12 -14.94 -10.80 4.36
C LEU A 12 -15.70 -9.83 5.25
N THR A 13 -15.41 -9.81 6.55
CA THR A 13 -15.97 -8.82 7.49
C THR A 13 -15.49 -7.41 7.19
N LEU A 14 -14.19 -7.24 6.93
CA LEU A 14 -13.59 -5.96 6.58
C LEU A 14 -14.05 -5.43 5.21
N ASN A 15 -14.43 -6.33 4.29
CA ASN A 15 -14.94 -6.05 2.94
C ASN A 15 -16.44 -5.66 2.92
N LYS A 16 -17.14 -5.76 4.07
CA LYS A 16 -18.54 -5.30 4.17
C LYS A 16 -18.62 -3.79 3.97
N ARG A 17 -19.54 -3.36 3.11
CA ARG A 17 -19.81 -1.94 2.87
C ARG A 17 -20.36 -1.32 4.15
N LYS A 18 -19.62 -0.40 4.76
CA LYS A 18 -20.14 0.44 5.83
C LYS A 18 -20.94 1.58 5.20
N ARG A 19 -22.21 1.70 5.59
CA ARG A 19 -23.01 2.88 5.26
C ARG A 19 -22.65 3.96 6.27
N HIS A 20 -22.22 5.11 5.77
CA HIS A 20 -21.99 6.28 6.60
C HIS A 20 -23.22 7.17 6.49
N SER A 21 -23.82 7.49 7.63
CA SER A 21 -24.93 8.42 7.67
C SER A 21 -24.38 9.82 7.41
N VAL A 22 -24.85 10.45 6.34
CA VAL A 22 -24.55 11.86 6.06
C VAL A 22 -25.63 12.70 6.73
N PRO A 23 -25.25 13.67 7.59
CA PRO A 23 -26.23 14.52 8.26
C PRO A 23 -27.16 15.20 7.25
N LYS A 24 -28.47 15.27 7.56
CA LYS A 24 -29.47 15.85 6.64
C LYS A 24 -29.11 17.28 6.23
N TYR A 25 -28.61 18.08 7.18
CA TYR A 25 -28.20 19.47 6.95
C TYR A 25 -27.01 19.60 5.99
N ALA A 26 -26.15 18.58 5.87
CA ALA A 26 -24.96 18.64 5.02
C ALA A 26 -25.29 18.39 3.53
N ARG A 27 -26.41 17.71 3.25
CA ARG A 27 -26.78 17.30 1.88
C ARG A 27 -26.98 18.50 0.94
N PRO A 28 -27.74 19.56 1.29
CA PRO A 28 -27.87 20.74 0.45
C PRO A 28 -26.54 21.44 0.19
N THR A 29 -25.68 21.55 1.22
CA THR A 29 -24.35 22.15 1.10
C THR A 29 -23.48 21.38 0.10
N ILE A 30 -23.44 20.05 0.21
CA ILE A 30 -22.64 19.20 -0.69
C ILE A 30 -23.16 19.27 -2.13
N LEU A 31 -24.48 19.32 -2.32
CA LEU A 31 -25.08 19.49 -3.64
C LEU A 31 -24.75 20.87 -4.24
N GLY A 32 -24.84 21.93 -3.43
CA GLY A 32 -24.49 23.29 -3.83
C GLY A 32 -23.01 23.44 -4.19
N LEU A 33 -22.11 22.70 -3.54
CA LEU A 33 -20.69 22.66 -3.91
C LEU A 33 -20.49 22.23 -5.37
N PHE A 34 -21.35 21.39 -5.93
CA PHE A 34 -21.28 20.98 -7.33
C PHE A 34 -22.34 21.65 -8.21
N GLY A 35 -22.86 22.81 -7.80
CA GLY A 35 -23.82 23.56 -8.62
C GLY A 35 -25.09 22.78 -8.96
N GLY A 36 -25.49 21.80 -8.13
CA GLY A 36 -26.66 20.97 -8.39
C GLY A 36 -26.44 19.82 -9.37
N VAL A 37 -25.21 19.54 -9.81
CA VAL A 37 -24.93 18.43 -10.73
C VAL A 37 -24.30 17.21 -10.04
N CYS A 38 -24.36 16.07 -10.71
CA CYS A 38 -23.67 14.85 -10.30
C CYS A 38 -22.17 14.98 -10.50
N ALA A 39 -21.39 14.72 -9.44
CA ALA A 39 -19.93 14.79 -9.49
C ALA A 39 -19.29 13.79 -10.46
N TYR A 40 -19.98 12.69 -10.83
CA TYR A 40 -19.43 11.65 -11.71
C TYR A 40 -19.86 11.74 -13.17
N CYS A 41 -21.00 12.35 -13.49
CA CYS A 41 -21.49 12.43 -14.87
C CYS A 41 -21.84 13.83 -15.34
N GLY A 42 -21.82 14.85 -14.46
CA GLY A 42 -22.18 16.22 -14.80
C GLY A 42 -23.66 16.47 -15.00
N ASP A 43 -24.51 15.43 -15.02
CA ASP A 43 -25.96 15.60 -15.20
C ASP A 43 -26.58 16.33 -13.99
N VAL A 44 -27.58 17.18 -14.25
CA VAL A 44 -28.34 17.90 -13.22
C VAL A 44 -29.06 16.90 -12.31
N ILE A 45 -28.89 17.07 -11.00
CA ILE A 45 -29.56 16.26 -9.99
C ILE A 45 -30.93 16.87 -9.68
N ASN A 46 -31.98 16.06 -9.82
CA ASN A 46 -33.27 16.39 -9.26
C ASN A 46 -33.23 16.20 -7.73
N ALA A 47 -33.12 17.31 -6.99
CA ALA A 47 -33.00 17.31 -5.54
C ALA A 47 -34.28 16.87 -4.81
N GLU A 48 -35.45 17.10 -5.43
CA GLU A 48 -36.78 16.85 -4.87
C GLU A 48 -37.18 15.37 -5.02
N LYS A 49 -36.72 14.72 -6.09
CA LYS A 49 -37.01 13.32 -6.34
C LYS A 49 -36.31 12.41 -5.32
N LYS A 50 -37.11 11.77 -4.47
CA LYS A 50 -36.65 10.78 -3.49
C LYS A 50 -35.82 9.69 -4.20
N ASN A 51 -34.66 9.37 -3.63
CA ASN A 51 -33.72 8.38 -4.16
C ASN A 51 -33.24 8.66 -5.61
N ALA A 52 -33.29 9.89 -6.11
CA ALA A 52 -32.62 10.23 -7.37
C ALA A 52 -31.10 10.37 -7.20
N TRP A 53 -30.67 10.77 -6.00
CA TRP A 53 -29.28 11.06 -5.70
C TRP A 53 -28.90 10.74 -4.25
N GLY A 54 -27.61 10.69 -4.01
CA GLY A 54 -27.03 10.50 -2.68
C GLY A 54 -25.69 11.21 -2.55
N VAL A 55 -25.15 11.16 -1.34
CA VAL A 55 -23.79 11.56 -1.06
C VAL A 55 -22.91 10.32 -1.03
N THR A 56 -21.82 10.36 -1.79
CA THR A 56 -20.78 9.33 -1.79
C THR A 56 -19.44 9.99 -1.49
N HIS A 57 -18.35 9.22 -1.56
CA HIS A 57 -17.00 9.71 -1.33
C HIS A 57 -16.23 9.74 -2.65
N ALA A 58 -15.40 10.77 -2.87
CA ALA A 58 -14.48 10.81 -4.01
C ALA A 58 -13.43 9.69 -3.90
N ILE A 59 -12.95 9.44 -2.67
CA ILE A 59 -12.19 8.25 -2.32
C ILE A 59 -13.06 7.43 -1.37
N PRO A 60 -13.60 6.28 -1.80
CA PRO A 60 -14.36 5.41 -0.93
C PRO A 60 -13.64 5.07 0.37
N VAL A 61 -14.39 4.96 1.46
CA VAL A 61 -13.85 4.57 2.78
C VAL A 61 -13.24 3.18 2.75
N ALA A 62 -13.72 2.30 1.86
CA ALA A 62 -13.13 0.99 1.60
C ALA A 62 -11.77 1.06 0.90
N LEU A 63 -11.42 2.21 0.29
CA LEU A 63 -10.16 2.52 -0.38
C LEU A 63 -9.24 3.45 0.43
N GLY A 64 -9.67 3.90 1.61
CA GLY A 64 -8.81 4.60 2.58
C GLY A 64 -9.16 6.07 2.71
N GLY A 65 -10.22 6.50 2.02
CA GLY A 65 -10.76 7.84 2.16
C GLY A 65 -11.42 8.07 3.50
N GLU A 66 -11.41 9.32 3.94
CA GLU A 66 -11.99 9.74 5.19
C GLU A 66 -13.51 9.94 5.09
N VAL A 67 -14.19 9.76 6.22
CA VAL A 67 -15.59 10.14 6.38
C VAL A 67 -15.64 11.60 6.79
N SER A 68 -15.43 12.50 5.83
CA SER A 68 -15.39 13.94 6.05
C SER A 68 -16.09 14.68 4.92
N MET A 69 -16.56 15.90 5.21
CA MET A 69 -17.22 16.75 4.22
C MET A 69 -16.30 17.06 3.04
N ASP A 70 -14.99 17.14 3.29
CA ASP A 70 -13.97 17.38 2.27
C ASP A 70 -13.80 16.22 1.27
N ASN A 71 -14.28 15.01 1.60
CA ASN A 71 -14.27 13.85 0.70
C ASN A 71 -15.67 13.51 0.17
N TRP A 72 -16.71 14.22 0.62
CA TRP A 72 -18.09 13.97 0.21
C TRP A 72 -18.43 14.67 -1.11
N ILE A 73 -19.08 13.91 -1.99
CA ILE A 73 -19.52 14.40 -3.30
C ILE A 73 -20.98 14.01 -3.56
N PRO A 74 -21.76 14.86 -4.24
CA PRO A 74 -23.11 14.53 -4.67
C PRO A 74 -23.06 13.65 -5.93
N SER A 75 -23.89 12.62 -6.00
CA SER A 75 -23.95 11.75 -7.18
C SER A 75 -25.33 11.16 -7.38
N CYS A 76 -25.73 10.98 -8.64
CA CYS A 76 -26.93 10.25 -8.98
C CYS A 76 -26.79 8.77 -8.58
N ILE A 77 -27.90 8.10 -8.26
CA ILE A 77 -27.87 6.70 -7.81
C ILE A 77 -27.23 5.74 -8.83
N PRO A 78 -27.45 5.88 -10.16
CA PRO A 78 -26.75 5.05 -11.14
C PRO A 78 -25.23 5.16 -11.05
N CYS A 79 -24.69 6.37 -10.91
CA CYS A 79 -23.25 6.56 -10.75
C CYS A 79 -22.73 6.03 -9.40
N ILE A 80 -23.52 6.13 -8.32
CA ILE A 80 -23.15 5.52 -7.03
C ILE A 80 -23.10 3.99 -7.14
N GLN A 81 -24.00 3.38 -7.89
CA GLN A 81 -24.01 1.93 -8.10
C GLN A 81 -22.80 1.48 -8.93
N LYS A 82 -22.42 2.25 -9.95
CA LYS A 82 -21.29 1.96 -10.84
C LYS A 82 -19.91 2.25 -10.22
N PHE A 83 -19.74 3.43 -9.63
CA PHE A 83 -18.44 3.95 -9.18
C PHE A 83 -18.31 4.05 -7.66
N GLY A 84 -19.36 3.78 -6.87
CA GLY A 84 -19.33 3.98 -5.41
C GLY A 84 -18.34 3.10 -4.64
N ASN A 85 -17.71 2.12 -5.29
CA ASN A 85 -16.64 1.29 -4.72
C ASN A 85 -15.27 1.55 -5.39
N SER A 86 -15.19 2.49 -6.33
CA SER A 86 -13.98 2.83 -7.09
C SER A 86 -13.48 4.22 -6.70
N ASP A 87 -12.20 4.48 -6.92
CA ASP A 87 -11.67 5.84 -6.89
C ASP A 87 -12.39 6.69 -7.96
N CYS A 88 -12.66 7.96 -7.65
CA CYS A 88 -13.28 8.88 -8.58
C CYS A 88 -12.54 9.04 -9.92
N LEU A 89 -11.23 8.77 -9.99
CA LEU A 89 -10.50 8.68 -11.25
C LEU A 89 -11.13 7.68 -12.23
N SER A 90 -11.70 6.58 -11.74
CA SER A 90 -12.40 5.61 -12.57
C SER A 90 -13.60 6.22 -13.30
N ALA A 91 -14.33 7.09 -12.60
CA ALA A 91 -15.46 7.82 -13.19
C ALA A 91 -14.97 8.88 -14.19
N LEU A 92 -13.90 9.60 -13.86
CA LEU A 92 -13.30 10.59 -14.75
C LEU A 92 -12.84 9.96 -16.07
N THR A 93 -12.12 8.84 -16.01
CA THR A 93 -11.66 8.12 -17.20
C THR A 93 -12.83 7.56 -18.02
N THR A 94 -13.89 7.08 -17.36
CA THR A 94 -15.06 6.49 -18.06
C THR A 94 -15.96 7.54 -18.70
N ASN A 95 -16.09 8.72 -18.09
CA ASN A 95 -17.03 9.77 -18.49
C ASN A 95 -16.33 11.04 -19.00
N THR A 96 -15.09 10.94 -19.48
CA THR A 96 -14.25 12.07 -19.92
C THR A 96 -14.98 13.05 -20.84
N THR A 97 -15.78 12.55 -21.79
CA THR A 97 -16.49 13.37 -22.78
C THR A 97 -17.78 14.01 -22.25
N ARG A 98 -18.28 13.52 -21.11
CA ARG A 98 -19.60 13.91 -20.57
C ARG A 98 -19.50 14.89 -19.41
N MET A 99 -18.33 14.95 -18.75
CA MET A 99 -18.10 15.84 -17.63
C MET A 99 -17.58 17.20 -18.10
N ASP A 100 -18.17 18.27 -17.56
CA ASP A 100 -17.62 19.61 -17.70
C ASP A 100 -16.19 19.66 -17.12
N PRO A 101 -15.20 20.25 -17.84
CA PRO A 101 -13.83 20.38 -17.35
C PRO A 101 -13.71 21.05 -15.96
N THR A 102 -14.63 21.96 -15.65
CA THR A 102 -14.73 22.64 -14.35
C THR A 102 -15.05 21.66 -13.23
N TRP A 103 -16.00 20.74 -13.45
CA TRP A 103 -16.39 19.72 -12.48
C TRP A 103 -15.35 18.62 -12.35
N GLN A 104 -14.72 18.23 -13.46
CA GLN A 104 -13.58 17.32 -13.44
C GLN A 104 -12.44 17.88 -12.56
N SER A 105 -12.00 19.11 -12.85
CA SER A 105 -10.93 19.77 -12.08
C SER A 105 -11.27 19.88 -10.60
N LYS A 106 -12.55 20.11 -10.27
CA LYS A 106 -13.03 20.18 -8.90
C LYS A 106 -12.96 18.83 -8.19
N LEU A 107 -13.37 17.75 -8.87
CA LEU A 107 -13.33 16.39 -8.33
C LEU A 107 -11.88 15.93 -8.09
N GLU A 108 -10.98 16.20 -9.03
CA GLU A 108 -9.53 15.94 -8.89
C GLU A 108 -8.94 16.66 -7.68
N ARG A 109 -9.26 17.95 -7.49
CA ARG A 109 -8.80 18.73 -6.32
C ARG A 109 -9.33 18.17 -4.99
N ILE A 110 -10.58 17.73 -4.96
CA ILE A 110 -11.19 17.08 -3.78
C ILE A 110 -10.44 15.79 -3.47
N ARG A 111 -10.17 14.98 -4.50
CA ARG A 111 -9.42 13.74 -4.38
C ARG A 111 -8.01 13.98 -3.85
N ASP A 112 -7.26 14.90 -4.43
CA ASP A 112 -5.87 15.19 -4.01
C ASP A 112 -5.81 15.64 -2.54
N LYS A 113 -6.75 16.48 -2.11
CA LYS A 113 -6.90 16.85 -0.69
C LYS A 113 -7.21 15.65 0.20
N GLY A 114 -8.07 14.76 -0.27
CA GLY A 114 -8.38 13.50 0.42
C GLY A 114 -7.17 12.57 0.52
N LEU A 115 -6.33 12.48 -0.51
CA LEU A 115 -5.13 11.64 -0.53
C LEU A 115 -4.06 12.13 0.45
N LEU A 116 -3.93 13.45 0.65
CA LEU A 116 -3.04 14.00 1.67
C LEU A 116 -3.37 13.47 3.07
N ARG A 117 -4.65 13.32 3.38
CA ARG A 117 -5.18 12.88 4.68
C ARG A 117 -5.28 11.37 4.81
N SER A 118 -5.42 10.68 3.69
CA SER A 118 -5.59 9.24 3.64
C SER A 118 -4.41 8.51 4.30
N ARG A 119 -4.72 7.47 5.06
CA ARG A 119 -3.71 6.63 5.74
C ARG A 119 -2.97 5.75 4.73
N ASN A 120 -1.86 5.18 5.18
CA ASN A 120 -1.12 4.13 4.49
C ASN A 120 -0.64 4.49 3.07
N HIS A 121 0.00 5.65 2.96
CA HIS A 121 0.57 6.11 1.70
C HIS A 121 1.99 6.67 1.84
N LEU A 122 2.51 6.75 3.08
CA LEU A 122 3.88 7.19 3.31
C LEU A 122 4.86 6.13 2.80
N THR A 123 5.81 6.56 1.98
CA THR A 123 6.97 5.74 1.63
C THR A 123 8.17 6.10 2.47
N HIS A 124 9.14 5.19 2.52
CA HIS A 124 10.47 5.47 3.07
C HIS A 124 11.12 6.61 2.28
N LEU A 125 11.13 7.80 2.87
CA LEU A 125 11.85 8.95 2.36
C LEU A 125 13.15 9.08 3.15
N SER A 126 14.25 9.35 2.45
CA SER A 126 15.50 9.69 3.13
C SER A 126 15.31 11.02 3.86
N PRO A 127 15.86 11.22 5.06
CA PRO A 127 15.85 12.52 5.72
C PRO A 127 16.55 13.61 4.91
N LYS A 128 17.38 13.23 3.93
CA LYS A 128 18.05 14.15 3.01
C LYS A 128 17.27 14.40 1.72
N THR A 129 16.13 13.72 1.53
CA THR A 129 15.30 13.94 0.35
C THR A 129 14.64 15.31 0.48
N ASP A 130 14.88 16.14 -0.52
CA ASP A 130 14.24 17.44 -0.65
C ASP A 130 12.71 17.30 -0.71
N MET A 131 12.00 18.20 -0.01
CA MET A 131 10.55 18.17 0.12
C MET A 131 9.83 18.34 -1.22
N GLU A 132 10.41 19.08 -2.17
CA GLU A 132 9.85 19.22 -3.51
C GLU A 132 9.86 17.87 -4.26
N HIS A 133 10.96 17.12 -4.13
CA HIS A 133 11.05 15.77 -4.68
C HIS A 133 10.03 14.81 -4.05
N VAL A 134 9.77 14.96 -2.75
CA VAL A 134 8.74 14.19 -2.05
C VAL A 134 7.36 14.48 -2.64
N GLN A 135 7.02 15.76 -2.78
CA GLN A 135 5.74 16.19 -3.36
C GLN A 135 5.57 15.69 -4.80
N LYS A 136 6.63 15.77 -5.61
CA LYS A 136 6.61 15.26 -6.99
C LYS A 136 6.41 13.74 -7.05
N ALA A 137 7.08 12.99 -6.16
CA ALA A 137 6.90 11.54 -6.07
C ALA A 137 5.47 11.16 -5.62
N ILE A 138 4.88 11.93 -4.71
CA ILE A 138 3.50 11.74 -4.27
C ILE A 138 2.53 12.00 -5.42
N ALA A 139 2.67 13.14 -6.10
CA ALA A 139 1.83 13.52 -7.23
C ALA A 139 1.88 12.47 -8.37
N ALA A 140 3.07 11.92 -8.65
CA ALA A 140 3.23 10.86 -9.65
C ALA A 140 2.45 9.57 -9.32
N ARG A 141 2.17 9.28 -8.05
CA ARG A 141 1.35 8.11 -7.65
C ARG A 141 -0.13 8.40 -7.77
N TRP A 142 -0.51 9.66 -7.54
CA TRP A 142 -1.90 10.07 -7.59
C TRP A 142 -2.47 10.04 -9.01
N THR A 143 -1.64 9.88 -10.04
CA THR A 143 -2.13 9.57 -11.39
C THR A 143 -2.86 8.21 -11.45
N GLN A 144 -2.57 7.29 -10.53
CA GLN A 144 -3.17 5.97 -10.48
C GLN A 144 -4.41 5.94 -9.59
N GLU A 145 -5.37 5.08 -9.92
CA GLU A 145 -6.52 4.79 -9.06
C GLU A 145 -6.09 4.14 -7.74
N ARG A 146 -6.74 4.54 -6.64
CA ARG A 146 -6.53 3.92 -5.34
C ARG A 146 -7.17 2.54 -5.31
N CYS A 147 -6.48 1.57 -4.70
CA CYS A 147 -6.93 0.18 -4.59
C CYS A 147 -6.64 -0.39 -3.20
N THR A 148 -7.48 -1.27 -2.65
CA THR A 148 -7.26 -1.89 -1.34
C THR A 148 -6.72 -3.30 -1.48
N VAL A 149 -5.58 -3.57 -0.84
CA VAL A 149 -5.01 -4.91 -0.75
C VAL A 149 -5.02 -5.34 0.71
N PHE A 150 -5.67 -6.45 1.01
CA PHE A 150 -5.60 -7.05 2.34
C PHE A 150 -4.29 -7.80 2.48
N VAL A 151 -3.57 -7.59 3.57
CA VAL A 151 -2.25 -8.18 3.80
C VAL A 151 -2.26 -8.97 5.09
N THR A 152 -1.99 -10.27 5.00
CA THR A 152 -1.80 -11.18 6.14
C THR A 152 -0.35 -11.63 6.13
N VAL A 153 0.37 -11.38 7.22
CA VAL A 153 1.76 -11.84 7.35
C VAL A 153 1.80 -13.09 8.21
N LEU A 154 2.33 -14.18 7.64
CA LEU A 154 2.46 -15.47 8.30
C LEU A 154 3.95 -15.79 8.57
N PRO A 155 4.27 -16.84 9.35
CA PRO A 155 5.65 -17.21 9.68
C PRO A 155 6.56 -17.38 8.45
N THR A 156 6.07 -18.02 7.39
CA THR A 156 6.88 -18.38 6.21
C THR A 156 6.54 -17.59 4.94
N HIS A 157 5.34 -17.01 4.86
CA HIS A 157 4.84 -16.34 3.66
C HIS A 157 3.92 -15.17 3.99
N VAL A 158 3.60 -14.39 2.96
CA VAL A 158 2.64 -13.28 3.01
C VAL A 158 1.49 -13.62 2.09
N VAL A 159 0.27 -13.45 2.58
CA VAL A 159 -0.94 -13.60 1.79
C VAL A 159 -1.49 -12.22 1.49
N LEU A 160 -1.75 -11.97 0.21
CA LEU A 160 -2.29 -10.73 -0.32
C LEU A 160 -3.66 -11.04 -0.92
N ALA A 161 -4.67 -10.28 -0.50
CA ALA A 161 -6.04 -10.48 -0.92
C ALA A 161 -6.59 -9.26 -1.65
N LEU A 162 -7.24 -9.50 -2.78
CA LEU A 162 -8.01 -8.51 -3.54
C LEU A 162 -9.46 -8.98 -3.60
N THR A 163 -10.42 -8.07 -3.53
CA THR A 163 -11.85 -8.37 -3.68
C THR A 163 -12.44 -7.56 -4.83
N ALA A 164 -13.67 -7.88 -5.24
CA ALA A 164 -14.41 -7.05 -6.20
C ALA A 164 -14.72 -5.63 -5.69
N ARG A 165 -14.47 -5.33 -4.41
CA ARG A 165 -14.62 -3.99 -3.80
C ARG A 165 -13.27 -3.34 -3.47
N SER A 166 -12.17 -3.99 -3.85
CA SER A 166 -10.83 -3.42 -3.69
C SER A 166 -10.58 -2.24 -4.61
N GLY A 167 -11.43 -1.94 -5.60
CA GLY A 167 -11.28 -0.81 -6.51
C GLY A 167 -12.08 -1.04 -7.78
N SER A 168 -11.76 -0.31 -8.84
CA SER A 168 -12.32 -0.59 -10.17
C SER A 168 -11.86 -1.96 -10.67
N PRO A 169 -12.65 -2.63 -11.55
CA PRO A 169 -12.25 -3.92 -12.12
C PRO A 169 -10.90 -3.88 -12.84
N GLN A 170 -10.64 -2.77 -13.56
CA GLN A 170 -9.36 -2.54 -14.23
C GLN A 170 -8.22 -2.49 -13.21
N ARG A 171 -8.35 -1.69 -12.15
CA ARG A 171 -7.29 -1.55 -11.15
C ARG A 171 -7.02 -2.84 -10.38
N VAL A 172 -8.06 -3.62 -10.08
CA VAL A 172 -7.91 -4.95 -9.46
C VAL A 172 -7.16 -5.90 -10.40
N GLY A 173 -7.42 -5.84 -11.71
CA GLY A 173 -6.69 -6.62 -12.72
C GLY A 173 -5.21 -6.24 -12.83
N GLU A 174 -4.90 -4.94 -12.83
CA GLU A 174 -3.52 -4.43 -12.84
C GLU A 174 -2.74 -4.89 -11.60
N MET A 175 -3.32 -4.77 -10.40
CA MET A 175 -2.67 -5.23 -9.17
C MET A 175 -2.51 -6.75 -9.12
N SER A 176 -3.49 -7.50 -9.62
CA SER A 176 -3.36 -8.95 -9.76
C SER A 176 -2.20 -9.32 -10.70
N SER A 177 -2.03 -8.58 -11.79
CA SER A 177 -0.95 -8.79 -12.76
C SER A 177 0.41 -8.43 -12.18
N LEU A 178 0.51 -7.34 -11.42
CA LEU A 178 1.73 -6.97 -10.69
C LEU A 178 2.16 -8.08 -9.71
N LEU A 179 1.21 -8.65 -8.96
CA LEU A 179 1.50 -9.72 -8.02
C LEU A 179 1.96 -11.01 -8.72
N LEU A 180 1.25 -11.41 -9.79
CA LEU A 180 1.57 -12.62 -10.55
C LEU A 180 2.90 -12.51 -11.29
N PHE A 181 3.09 -11.45 -12.08
CA PHE A 181 4.25 -11.34 -12.97
C PHE A 181 5.43 -10.63 -12.31
N GLY A 182 5.18 -9.59 -11.52
CA GLY A 182 6.23 -8.82 -10.85
C GLY A 182 6.83 -9.54 -9.65
N PHE A 183 6.00 -10.28 -8.90
CA PHE A 183 6.42 -10.94 -7.66
C PHE A 183 6.33 -12.47 -7.69
N LYS A 184 5.96 -13.06 -8.83
CA LYS A 184 5.79 -14.51 -9.00
C LYS A 184 4.86 -15.10 -7.92
N ALA A 185 3.84 -14.35 -7.54
CA ALA A 185 2.91 -14.78 -6.51
C ALA A 185 2.13 -16.02 -6.99
N GLN A 186 1.95 -16.99 -6.11
CA GLN A 186 1.12 -18.15 -6.38
C GLN A 186 -0.34 -17.82 -6.05
N ARG A 187 -1.27 -18.13 -6.94
CA ARG A 187 -2.69 -18.06 -6.61
C ARG A 187 -3.05 -19.18 -5.64
N SER A 188 -3.78 -18.82 -4.59
CA SER A 188 -4.30 -19.79 -3.64
C SER A 188 -5.80 -19.90 -3.82
N ASP A 189 -6.28 -21.13 -4.01
CA ASP A 189 -7.71 -21.39 -4.14
C ASP A 189 -8.43 -21.15 -2.83
N VAL A 190 -9.68 -20.70 -2.90
CA VAL A 190 -10.53 -20.54 -1.71
C VAL A 190 -11.39 -21.78 -1.55
N THR A 191 -11.02 -22.62 -0.60
CA THR A 191 -11.71 -23.88 -0.26
C THR A 191 -12.26 -23.82 1.16
N GLY A 192 -13.30 -24.61 1.45
CA GLY A 192 -13.89 -24.71 2.79
C GLY A 192 -15.17 -23.89 2.98
N PRO A 193 -15.58 -23.65 4.24
CA PRO A 193 -16.91 -23.10 4.56
C PRO A 193 -17.15 -21.68 4.04
N TYR A 194 -16.07 -20.93 3.75
CA TYR A 194 -16.14 -19.57 3.23
C TYR A 194 -16.09 -19.48 1.70
N ALA A 195 -15.95 -20.60 0.97
CA ALA A 195 -15.77 -20.61 -0.48
C ALA A 195 -16.89 -19.86 -1.23
N ALA A 196 -18.16 -20.18 -0.96
CA ALA A 196 -19.30 -19.52 -1.61
C ALA A 196 -19.32 -18.00 -1.34
N THR A 197 -19.02 -17.60 -0.10
CA THR A 197 -18.99 -16.18 0.30
C THR A 197 -17.81 -15.43 -0.34
N ALA A 198 -16.66 -16.10 -0.44
CA ALA A 198 -15.46 -15.56 -1.06
C ALA A 198 -15.62 -15.37 -2.58
N THR A 199 -16.21 -16.35 -3.26
CA THR A 199 -16.54 -16.24 -4.69
C THR A 199 -17.51 -15.09 -4.95
N LYS A 200 -18.57 -14.96 -4.13
CA LYS A 200 -19.50 -13.82 -4.22
C LYS A 200 -18.82 -12.46 -3.97
N ALA A 201 -17.79 -12.44 -3.12
CA ALA A 201 -16.99 -11.24 -2.87
C ALA A 201 -15.93 -10.97 -3.95
N GLY A 202 -15.75 -11.88 -4.92
CA GLY A 202 -14.68 -11.81 -5.92
C GLY A 202 -13.29 -11.86 -5.31
N LEU A 203 -13.11 -12.67 -4.25
CA LEU A 203 -11.86 -12.76 -3.51
C LEU A 203 -10.79 -13.50 -4.32
N ASN A 204 -9.65 -12.85 -4.51
CA ASN A 204 -8.44 -13.43 -5.08
C ASN A 204 -7.33 -13.43 -4.04
N LEU A 205 -6.72 -14.59 -3.80
CA LEU A 205 -5.60 -14.76 -2.86
C LEU A 205 -4.30 -15.00 -3.62
N PHE A 206 -3.26 -14.28 -3.23
CA PHE A 206 -1.91 -14.37 -3.76
C PHE A 206 -0.93 -14.63 -2.62
N VAL A 207 -0.05 -15.61 -2.81
CA VAL A 207 0.93 -16.04 -1.81
C VAL A 207 2.33 -15.70 -2.32
N VAL A 208 3.11 -15.02 -1.48
CA VAL A 208 4.50 -14.64 -1.77
C VAL A 208 5.40 -15.05 -0.59
N PRO A 209 6.65 -15.47 -0.83
CA PRO A 209 7.61 -15.75 0.25
C PRO A 209 7.78 -14.56 1.21
N ARG A 210 7.99 -14.84 2.49
CA ARG A 210 8.13 -13.79 3.53
C ARG A 210 9.27 -12.82 3.26
N SER A 211 10.37 -13.28 2.66
CA SER A 211 11.52 -12.44 2.30
C SER A 211 11.14 -11.25 1.39
N ARG A 212 10.04 -11.36 0.63
CA ARG A 212 9.55 -10.33 -0.29
C ARG A 212 8.54 -9.35 0.33
N LEU A 213 8.23 -9.47 1.63
CA LEU A 213 7.23 -8.62 2.30
C LEU A 213 7.46 -7.13 2.04
N ILE A 214 8.68 -6.66 2.26
CA ILE A 214 9.04 -5.24 2.10
C ILE A 214 8.93 -4.84 0.63
N ASP A 215 9.45 -5.64 -0.30
CA ASP A 215 9.42 -5.34 -1.74
C ASP A 215 7.98 -5.21 -2.26
N VAL A 216 7.12 -6.17 -1.92
CA VAL A 216 5.73 -6.20 -2.38
C VAL A 216 4.92 -5.05 -1.79
N THR A 217 5.03 -4.84 -0.48
CA THR A 217 4.31 -3.76 0.19
C THR A 217 4.70 -2.40 -0.38
N MET A 218 6.00 -2.18 -0.64
CA MET A 218 6.47 -0.94 -1.25
C MET A 218 5.98 -0.74 -2.68
N ALA A 219 6.05 -1.76 -3.54
CA ALA A 219 5.55 -1.65 -4.91
C ALA A 219 4.04 -1.38 -4.95
N LEU A 220 3.26 -2.04 -4.09
CA LEU A 220 1.83 -1.77 -3.97
C LEU A 220 1.56 -0.33 -3.48
N THR A 221 2.35 0.18 -2.53
CA THR A 221 2.23 1.59 -2.09
C THR A 221 2.63 2.58 -3.20
N GLU A 222 3.65 2.28 -4.01
CA GLU A 222 4.00 3.06 -5.20
C GLU A 222 2.85 3.07 -6.22
N GLU A 223 2.13 1.97 -6.33
CA GLU A 223 0.89 1.82 -7.10
C GLU A 223 -0.36 2.36 -6.37
N ASN A 224 -0.21 3.34 -5.48
CA ASN A 224 -1.33 3.99 -4.78
C ASN A 224 -2.28 3.00 -4.06
N CYS A 225 -1.79 1.84 -3.61
CA CYS A 225 -2.62 0.88 -2.88
C CYS A 225 -2.71 1.22 -1.40
N TRP A 226 -3.92 1.15 -0.86
CA TRP A 226 -4.16 1.03 0.57
C TRP A 226 -3.95 -0.42 1.01
N LEU A 227 -2.86 -0.66 1.76
CA LEU A 227 -2.66 -1.95 2.42
C LEU A 227 -3.50 -2.03 3.70
N ARG A 228 -4.27 -3.09 3.86
CA ARG A 228 -5.09 -3.30 5.06
C ARG A 228 -4.66 -4.58 5.74
N GLU A 229 -4.02 -4.44 6.89
CA GLU A 229 -3.55 -5.59 7.65
C GLU A 229 -4.73 -6.45 8.12
N VAL A 230 -4.59 -7.75 7.95
CA VAL A 230 -5.46 -8.78 8.51
C VAL A 230 -4.61 -9.59 9.47
N ARG A 231 -4.92 -9.46 10.76
CA ARG A 231 -4.25 -10.21 11.82
C ARG A 231 -5.02 -11.48 12.12
N VAL A 232 -4.33 -12.61 11.99
CA VAL A 232 -4.77 -13.93 12.45
C VAL A 232 -3.97 -14.37 13.66
N SER A 233 -4.44 -15.40 14.36
CA SER A 233 -3.84 -16.02 15.55
C SER A 233 -2.32 -16.24 15.46
N ILE A 234 -1.80 -16.73 14.33
CA ILE A 234 -0.36 -17.01 14.14
C ILE A 234 0.43 -15.85 13.53
N THR A 235 -0.17 -14.66 13.41
CA THR A 235 0.53 -13.49 12.88
C THR A 235 1.68 -13.17 13.83
N PRO A 236 2.94 -13.25 13.38
CA PRO A 236 4.07 -13.07 14.27
C PRO A 236 4.08 -11.64 14.79
N ASN A 237 4.41 -11.50 16.08
CA ASN A 237 4.80 -10.22 16.63
C ASN A 237 6.13 -9.83 16.00
N HIS A 238 6.09 -9.03 14.94
CA HIS A 238 7.33 -8.54 14.30
C HIS A 238 8.17 -7.78 15.32
N GLU A 239 9.42 -8.21 15.50
CA GLU A 239 10.46 -7.41 16.17
C GLU A 239 10.70 -6.11 15.37
N ASP A 240 10.61 -6.19 14.04
CA ASP A 240 10.60 -5.06 13.08
C ASP A 240 9.24 -4.34 12.95
N ARG A 241 8.44 -4.27 14.03
CA ARG A 241 7.21 -3.45 14.06
C ARG A 241 7.47 -1.99 13.69
N SER A 242 8.68 -1.52 14.00
CA SER A 242 9.16 -0.21 13.58
C SER A 242 9.25 -0.14 12.05
N VAL A 243 9.92 -1.08 11.38
CA VAL A 243 10.40 -0.97 9.98
C VAL A 243 9.32 -0.74 8.94
N TRP A 244 8.18 -1.45 8.98
CA TRP A 244 7.18 -1.31 7.91
C TRP A 244 5.76 -0.95 8.35
N ARG A 245 5.38 -1.29 9.57
CA ARG A 245 4.01 -1.08 10.06
C ARG A 245 3.79 0.37 10.56
N SER A 246 4.85 1.02 11.03
CA SER A 246 4.78 2.37 11.60
C SER A 246 4.33 3.44 10.60
N PHE A 247 4.51 3.21 9.29
CA PHE A 247 4.11 4.16 8.26
C PHE A 247 2.65 3.97 7.77
N TRP A 248 2.03 2.82 8.04
CA TRP A 248 0.70 2.49 7.53
C TRP A 248 -0.40 3.37 8.12
N PHE A 249 -0.19 3.89 9.33
CA PHE A 249 -1.20 4.72 10.01
C PHE A 249 -0.96 6.23 9.85
N ARG A 250 0.12 6.62 9.17
CA ARG A 250 0.51 8.03 9.00
C ARG A 250 0.00 8.59 7.66
N SER A 251 -0.11 9.92 7.58
CA SER A 251 -0.60 10.67 6.42
C SER A 251 0.36 11.80 6.02
N TYR A 252 0.16 12.40 4.84
CA TYR A 252 1.03 13.46 4.32
C TYR A 252 0.69 14.86 4.83
N VAL A 253 -0.50 15.09 5.40
CA VAL A 253 -0.89 16.39 5.99
C VAL A 253 0.16 16.91 6.96
N THR A 254 0.67 16.01 7.79
CA THR A 254 1.62 16.33 8.84
C THR A 254 3.02 15.89 8.47
N LEU A 255 3.36 15.76 7.19
CA LEU A 255 4.64 15.19 6.73
C LEU A 255 5.86 15.81 7.44
N LYS A 256 5.89 17.14 7.60
CA LYS A 256 6.97 17.84 8.32
C LYS A 256 7.05 17.45 9.80
N SER A 257 5.92 17.25 10.47
CA SER A 257 5.93 16.79 11.87
C SER A 257 6.11 15.28 11.99
N ASN A 258 5.67 14.47 11.02
CA ASN A 258 6.01 13.05 10.91
C ASN A 258 7.52 12.85 10.69
N TRP A 259 8.16 13.82 10.02
CA TRP A 259 9.60 13.85 9.81
C TRP A 259 10.39 14.21 11.08
N THR A 260 9.84 15.08 11.94
CA THR A 260 10.54 15.62 13.12
C THR A 260 10.11 15.04 14.47
N ARG A 261 8.93 14.42 14.59
CA ARG A 261 8.39 13.94 15.87
C ARG A 261 9.12 12.69 16.40
N ARG A 262 9.68 12.84 17.60
CA ARG A 262 9.85 11.77 18.60
C ARG A 262 8.76 11.96 19.66
N VAL A 263 7.60 11.30 19.52
CA VAL A 263 6.60 11.31 20.60
C VAL A 263 6.92 10.15 21.54
N TYR A 264 6.81 10.37 22.86
CA TYR A 264 7.01 9.34 23.88
C TYR A 264 6.19 8.08 23.55
N GLY A 265 6.85 6.94 23.34
CA GLY A 265 6.21 5.67 22.99
C GLY A 265 5.92 5.44 21.50
N GLU A 266 6.02 6.46 20.64
CA GLU A 266 5.97 6.27 19.19
C GLU A 266 7.39 6.21 18.61
N VAL A 267 7.69 5.13 17.89
CA VAL A 267 8.97 4.98 17.18
C VAL A 267 9.01 5.99 16.03
N GLN A 268 10.15 6.71 15.89
CA GLN A 268 10.46 7.52 14.72
C GLN A 268 10.18 6.71 13.45
N ALA A 269 9.72 7.35 12.37
CA ALA A 269 9.66 6.68 11.07
C ALA A 269 11.04 6.02 10.82
N PRO A 270 11.12 4.70 10.59
CA PRO A 270 12.38 3.96 10.56
C PRO A 270 13.35 4.58 9.59
N TRP A 271 14.55 4.83 10.08
CA TRP A 271 15.65 5.27 9.26
C TRP A 271 16.48 4.07 8.85
N TYR A 272 16.23 3.49 7.67
CA TYR A 272 17.08 2.52 6.94
C TYR A 272 16.37 2.24 5.60
N VAL A 273 16.96 2.13 4.41
CA VAL A 273 18.34 2.01 3.87
C VAL A 273 18.47 3.02 2.71
N ARG A 274 19.69 3.44 2.36
CA ARG A 274 20.09 4.21 1.15
C ARG A 274 19.53 3.77 -0.22
N ASN A 275 18.59 2.83 -0.30
CA ASN A 275 18.09 2.21 -1.53
C ASN A 275 16.58 1.95 -1.43
N SER A 276 15.73 2.97 -1.49
CA SER A 276 14.29 2.73 -1.70
C SER A 276 14.09 1.96 -3.00
N LEU A 277 13.27 0.90 -2.94
CA LEU A 277 12.91 -0.02 -4.03
C LEU A 277 11.99 0.59 -5.08
N SER A 278 12.23 1.85 -5.40
CA SER A 278 11.64 2.46 -6.57
C SER A 278 12.11 1.70 -7.82
N MET A 279 11.15 1.30 -8.64
CA MET A 279 11.39 0.72 -9.97
C MET A 279 11.75 1.78 -11.01
N THR A 280 11.84 3.06 -10.61
CA THR A 280 12.35 4.11 -11.49
C THR A 280 13.76 3.75 -11.97
N PRO A 281 14.11 3.98 -13.24
CA PRO A 281 15.39 3.57 -13.81
C PRO A 281 16.61 4.01 -12.98
N GLY A 282 16.55 5.20 -12.37
CA GLY A 282 17.62 5.71 -11.51
C GLY A 282 17.77 4.98 -10.16
N ALA A 283 16.68 4.50 -9.57
CA ALA A 283 16.73 3.71 -8.35
C ALA A 283 17.18 2.26 -8.63
N VAL A 284 16.77 1.68 -9.76
CA VAL A 284 17.25 0.37 -10.24
C VAL A 284 18.77 0.40 -10.48
N ARG A 285 19.28 1.45 -11.15
CA ARG A 285 20.74 1.61 -11.37
C ARG A 285 21.52 1.73 -10.06
N ARG A 286 21.07 2.56 -9.12
CA ARG A 286 21.71 2.72 -7.81
C ARG A 286 21.70 1.43 -6.99
N ARG A 287 20.61 0.66 -7.06
CA ARG A 287 20.52 -0.67 -6.46
C ARG A 287 21.51 -1.65 -7.08
N ARG A 288 21.58 -1.73 -8.41
CA ARG A 288 22.56 -2.62 -9.09
C ARG A 288 23.99 -2.28 -8.67
N HIS A 289 24.34 -1.00 -8.63
CA HIS A 289 25.66 -0.56 -8.16
C HIS A 289 25.92 -0.94 -6.70
N TYR A 290 24.94 -0.76 -5.82
CA TYR A 290 25.05 -1.13 -4.41
C TYR A 290 25.19 -2.65 -4.21
N LEU A 291 24.38 -3.46 -4.90
CA LEU A 291 24.45 -4.92 -4.85
C LEU A 291 25.81 -5.41 -5.38
N LYS A 292 26.30 -4.82 -6.48
CA LYS A 292 27.65 -5.09 -7.00
C LYS A 292 28.73 -4.78 -5.97
N LYS A 293 28.64 -3.63 -5.28
CA LYS A 293 29.59 -3.27 -4.21
C LYS A 293 29.54 -4.25 -3.03
N LYS A 294 28.35 -4.70 -2.65
CA LYS A 294 28.19 -5.69 -1.58
C LYS A 294 28.70 -7.08 -1.96
N ALA A 295 28.45 -7.52 -3.18
CA ALA A 295 28.99 -8.79 -3.69
C ALA A 295 30.52 -8.78 -3.68
N SER A 296 31.14 -7.68 -4.13
CA SER A 296 32.61 -7.52 -4.08
C SER A 296 33.15 -7.50 -2.65
N VAL A 297 32.44 -6.90 -1.70
CA VAL A 297 32.83 -6.95 -0.27
C VAL A 297 32.70 -8.37 0.28
N LEU A 298 31.65 -9.10 -0.09
CA LEU A 298 31.47 -10.50 0.31
C LEU A 298 32.59 -11.40 -0.25
N GLU A 299 32.94 -11.25 -1.53
CA GLU A 299 34.05 -11.96 -2.15
C GLU A 299 35.38 -11.69 -1.43
N GLY A 300 35.66 -10.44 -1.07
CA GLY A 300 36.84 -10.09 -0.28
C GLY A 300 36.84 -10.72 1.11
N MET A 301 35.69 -10.76 1.78
CA MET A 301 35.55 -11.41 3.10
C MET A 301 35.73 -12.92 3.03
N GLN A 302 35.18 -13.56 2.00
CA GLN A 302 35.35 -14.99 1.74
C GLN A 302 36.81 -15.35 1.48
N TYR A 303 37.50 -14.52 0.68
CA TYR A 303 38.93 -14.68 0.44
C TYR A 303 39.75 -14.55 1.73
N ASP A 304 39.48 -13.51 2.53
CA ASP A 304 40.18 -13.28 3.81
C ASP A 304 39.92 -14.41 4.81
N SER A 305 38.69 -14.94 4.86
CA SER A 305 38.36 -16.10 5.71
C SER A 305 39.15 -17.33 5.25
N HIS A 306 39.17 -17.61 3.95
CA HIS A 306 39.89 -18.73 3.38
C HIS A 306 41.40 -18.67 3.67
N VAL A 307 42.03 -17.49 3.48
CA VAL A 307 43.46 -17.28 3.77
C VAL A 307 43.76 -17.52 5.26
N ARG A 308 42.86 -17.12 6.16
CA ARG A 308 43.02 -17.36 7.59
C ARG A 308 42.82 -18.81 7.98
N ASP A 309 41.85 -19.49 7.40
CA ASP A 309 41.64 -20.93 7.63
C ASP A 309 42.88 -21.73 7.22
N LEU A 310 43.52 -21.34 6.10
CA LEU A 310 44.81 -21.90 5.67
C LEU A 310 45.95 -21.61 6.67
N ARG A 311 46.02 -20.39 7.22
CA ARG A 311 47.02 -20.03 8.24
C ARG A 311 46.85 -20.83 9.53
N VAL A 312 45.61 -21.03 9.97
CA VAL A 312 45.29 -21.87 11.14
C VAL A 312 45.65 -23.32 10.87
N ALA A 313 45.33 -23.85 9.69
CA ALA A 313 45.72 -25.20 9.28
C ALA A 313 47.25 -25.37 9.22
N ALA A 314 47.99 -24.30 8.91
CA ALA A 314 49.46 -24.24 8.94
C ALA A 314 50.04 -24.05 10.36
N GLY A 315 49.22 -24.07 11.41
CA GLY A 315 49.66 -24.01 12.81
C GLY A 315 49.91 -22.61 13.36
N GLN A 316 49.47 -21.54 12.66
CA GLN A 316 49.58 -20.18 13.20
C GLN A 316 48.51 -19.92 14.28
N PRO A 317 48.86 -19.25 15.39
CA PRO A 317 47.91 -18.93 16.45
C PRO A 317 46.86 -17.91 16.00
N VAL A 318 45.62 -18.11 16.43
CA VAL A 318 44.50 -17.16 16.18
C VAL A 318 44.50 -16.11 17.28
N GLU A 319 44.83 -14.87 16.94
CA GLU A 319 45.02 -13.78 17.91
C GLU A 319 43.72 -13.31 18.59
N ASN A 320 42.53 -13.57 18.02
CA ASN A 320 41.25 -13.21 18.67
C ASN A 320 40.04 -13.99 18.09
N TRP A 321 39.46 -14.89 18.89
CA TRP A 321 38.30 -15.71 18.49
C TRP A 321 37.00 -14.90 18.35
N ASP A 322 36.79 -13.88 19.17
CA ASP A 322 35.56 -13.08 19.14
C ASP A 322 35.46 -12.26 17.84
N ASP A 323 36.58 -11.74 17.36
CA ASP A 323 36.64 -11.01 16.09
C ASP A 323 36.46 -11.94 14.87
N ARG A 324 36.69 -13.25 15.04
CA ARG A 324 36.39 -14.25 14.00
C ARG A 324 34.89 -14.54 13.93
N VAL A 325 34.25 -14.76 15.08
CA VAL A 325 32.80 -14.99 15.16
C VAL A 325 32.04 -13.79 14.59
N LYS A 326 32.37 -12.56 15.00
CA LYS A 326 31.73 -11.34 14.48
C LYS A 326 31.88 -11.17 12.97
N ARG A 327 33.02 -11.60 12.39
CA ARG A 327 33.26 -11.55 10.96
C ARG A 327 32.44 -12.59 10.20
N LEU A 328 32.38 -13.83 10.70
CA LEU A 328 31.55 -14.89 10.13
C LEU A 328 30.06 -14.54 10.20
N GLU A 329 29.61 -13.97 11.33
CA GLU A 329 28.24 -13.45 11.45
C GLU A 329 27.97 -12.34 10.43
N HIS A 330 28.93 -11.45 10.20
CA HIS A 330 28.80 -10.38 9.21
C HIS A 330 28.75 -10.93 7.78
N GLU A 331 29.59 -11.90 7.46
CA GLU A 331 29.63 -12.59 6.17
C GLU A 331 28.30 -13.32 5.91
N LEU A 332 27.82 -14.11 6.87
CA LEU A 332 26.55 -14.83 6.79
C LEU A 332 25.38 -13.85 6.60
N ASN A 333 25.37 -12.75 7.34
CA ASN A 333 24.37 -11.69 7.18
C ASN A 333 24.41 -11.00 5.81
N LEU A 334 25.58 -10.93 5.17
CA LEU A 334 25.71 -10.40 3.81
C LEU A 334 25.26 -11.43 2.76
N GLN A 335 25.59 -12.71 2.94
CA GLN A 335 25.12 -13.80 2.08
C GLN A 335 23.59 -13.87 2.07
N ILE A 336 22.95 -13.86 3.24
CA ILE A 336 21.48 -13.86 3.39
C ILE A 336 20.82 -12.64 2.73
N LYS A 337 21.51 -11.49 2.69
CA LYS A 337 21.00 -10.26 2.06
C LYS A 337 21.19 -10.22 0.55
N LEU A 338 22.02 -11.10 -0.01
CA LEU A 338 22.32 -11.19 -1.44
C LEU A 338 21.63 -12.37 -2.14
N SER A 339 21.19 -13.39 -1.38
CA SER A 339 20.34 -14.51 -1.83
C SER A 339 18.89 -14.10 -2.06
#